data_AF-A0A355VUK5-F1
#
_entry.id   AF-A0A355VUK5-F1
#
_cell.length_a   1.000
_cell.length_b   1.000
_cell.length_c   1.000
_cell.angle_alpha   90.00
_cell.angle_beta   90.00
_cell.angle_gamma   90.00
#
_symmetry.space_group_name_H-M   'P 1'
#
loop_
_entity.id
_entity.type
_entity.pdbx_description
1 polymer ?
#
loop_
_entity_poly.entity_id
_entity_poly.type
_entity_poly.pdbx_seq_one_letter_code
_entity_poly.pdbx_strand_id
1 'polypeptide(L)'
;MSKRFISFFLSAFLMSFSATYAVDLSTFLKAKLDNNQALNAANDQVKNAANFYKARHYQQIWVKGDGFTSAAETVLDVLKKAAVEGLEPSDYARALELVEEAKSNSGKLLEAEIALTALALEYVDDLLGERLNPRKIGKALYLKAKNIDAVQIMTEAMAKDPSGEWLTHLTISHPEYQLLKSKLAEYRAQSEQSHYPNLSKGKKIELKSTGGRVETLQWQLSSLGYLTEKHSQGTVDIATEQAIKSFQEENHLKVDGIVGTITVAALNSYNLDDRIRQIIVSMERWRWLPEDLGKRYVLVNIAGFELAAIENGVEKLRMPVIIGRTYRKTPVFSSKIDSVRFNPSWHVPRSIAVKDKLKKIRKDPAYLTRGGYILYNSHGDRMNPHNVNWGSVSASNFNFRIRQNPGSNNALGKIRFAIKSPFNVYLHSTPDKHLFEKEKRNFSSGCIRVGDPKSLAVFVFNDEGSWPYDRIAKNMEGTQTQNVPIKNPVNVYISYFTVWKGSDSKLRFSQDLYGQDKAIWDALQSRKKNRI
;
A
#
# COMPACT_ATOMS: atom_id res chain seq x y z
N MET A 1 27.58 -8.90 11.35
CA MET A 1 28.11 -7.94 12.35
C MET A 1 27.03 -7.30 13.24
N SER A 2 25.75 -7.71 13.21
CA SER A 2 24.66 -7.01 13.94
C SER A 2 24.37 -7.47 15.38
N LYS A 3 24.65 -8.74 15.74
CA LYS A 3 24.39 -9.25 17.11
C LYS A 3 25.24 -8.61 18.23
N ARG A 4 26.29 -7.85 17.89
CA ARG A 4 27.28 -7.36 18.86
C ARG A 4 27.02 -5.95 19.39
N PHE A 5 26.17 -5.11 18.77
CA PHE A 5 26.17 -3.68 19.08
C PHE A 5 25.34 -3.27 20.31
N ILE A 6 24.17 -3.89 20.57
CA ILE A 6 23.47 -3.69 21.87
C ILE A 6 24.27 -4.32 23.01
N SER A 7 24.90 -5.47 22.76
CA SER A 7 25.84 -6.07 23.72
C SER A 7 27.05 -5.14 23.99
N PHE A 8 27.59 -4.45 22.97
CA PHE A 8 28.74 -3.56 23.14
C PHE A 8 28.41 -2.33 23.99
N PHE A 9 27.23 -1.73 23.79
CA PHE A 9 26.71 -0.63 24.60
C PHE A 9 26.41 -1.04 26.05
N LEU A 10 26.17 -2.34 26.28
CA LEU A 10 25.89 -2.94 27.59
C LEU A 10 27.13 -3.49 28.31
N SER A 11 28.21 -3.78 27.57
CA SER A 11 29.42 -4.42 28.11
C SER A 11 30.53 -3.47 28.54
N ALA A 12 30.47 -2.20 28.13
CA ALA A 12 31.55 -1.24 28.37
C ALA A 12 31.41 -0.47 29.70
N PHE A 13 31.13 -1.16 30.82
CA PHE A 13 31.50 -0.77 32.19
C PHE A 13 31.13 -1.87 33.21
N LEU A 14 31.59 -3.11 33.00
CA LEU A 14 31.54 -4.13 34.05
C LEU A 14 32.78 -3.96 34.94
N MET A 15 32.70 -3.07 35.93
CA MET A 15 33.42 -3.27 37.18
C MET A 15 32.40 -3.68 38.24
N SER A 16 32.61 -4.90 38.73
CA SER A 16 31.99 -5.50 39.90
C SER A 16 31.81 -4.49 41.03
N PHE A 17 30.57 -4.20 41.41
CA PHE A 17 30.27 -3.58 42.70
C PHE A 17 29.24 -4.41 43.44
N SER A 18 29.73 -5.05 44.50
CA SER A 18 28.97 -5.72 45.54
C SER A 18 28.08 -4.74 46.29
N ALA A 19 26.89 -5.22 46.63
CA ALA A 19 25.84 -4.59 47.41
C ALA A 19 26.33 -3.57 48.45
N THR A 20 25.90 -2.31 48.30
CA THR A 20 25.47 -1.43 49.41
C THR A 20 24.89 -0.13 48.84
N TYR A 21 23.71 0.22 49.37
CA TYR A 21 22.92 1.43 49.13
C TYR A 21 22.26 1.59 47.76
N ALA A 22 20.96 1.84 47.82
CA ALA A 22 20.12 2.33 46.75
C ALA A 22 20.68 3.66 46.20
N VAL A 23 21.72 3.56 45.36
CA VAL A 23 22.02 4.61 44.40
C VAL A 23 20.81 4.66 43.49
N ASP A 24 20.11 5.79 43.53
CA ASP A 24 18.87 6.03 42.81
C ASP A 24 19.03 5.60 41.34
N LEU A 25 18.22 4.65 40.88
CA LEU A 25 18.29 4.13 39.52
C LEU A 25 18.12 5.26 38.49
N SER A 26 17.47 6.37 38.87
CA SER A 26 17.40 7.61 38.09
C SER A 26 18.79 8.21 37.82
N THR A 27 19.69 8.16 38.81
CA THR A 27 21.08 8.65 38.71
C THR A 27 21.89 7.76 37.78
N PHE A 28 21.69 6.43 37.84
CA PHE A 28 22.31 5.50 36.90
C PHE A 28 21.77 5.65 35.48
N LEU A 29 20.46 5.81 35.30
CA LEU A 29 19.83 6.09 34.00
C LEU A 29 20.43 7.36 33.39
N LYS A 30 20.52 8.44 34.18
CA LYS A 30 21.15 9.68 33.77
C LYS A 30 22.61 9.45 33.36
N ALA A 31 23.42 8.83 34.21
CA ALA A 31 24.83 8.57 33.90
C ALA A 31 25.03 7.72 32.63
N LYS A 32 24.15 6.74 32.40
CA LYS A 32 24.21 5.84 31.24
C LYS A 32 23.73 6.53 29.95
N LEU A 33 22.73 7.39 30.01
CA LEU A 33 22.09 8.02 28.85
C LEU A 33 22.65 9.41 28.49
N ASP A 34 23.34 10.10 29.41
CA ASP A 34 24.01 11.39 29.15
C ASP A 34 25.47 11.27 28.68
N ASN A 35 25.97 10.04 28.47
CA ASN A 35 27.27 9.87 27.82
C ASN A 35 27.18 10.28 26.33
N ASN A 36 27.41 11.57 26.06
CA ASN A 36 27.26 12.17 24.73
C ASN A 36 28.09 11.50 23.64
N GLN A 37 29.29 10.99 23.94
CA GLN A 37 30.09 10.27 22.94
C GLN A 37 29.44 8.94 22.55
N ALA A 38 28.97 8.17 23.53
CA ALA A 38 28.27 6.92 23.27
C ALA A 38 26.93 7.19 22.56
N LEU A 39 26.14 8.14 23.07
CA LEU A 39 24.82 8.47 22.52
C LEU A 39 24.91 8.96 21.08
N ASN A 40 25.93 9.76 20.72
CA ASN A 40 26.13 10.20 19.34
C ASN A 40 26.40 9.04 18.38
N ALA A 41 27.11 8.00 18.83
CA ALA A 41 27.37 6.77 18.09
C ALA A 41 26.22 5.75 18.15
N ALA A 42 25.21 5.97 18.98
CA ALA A 42 24.09 5.05 19.16
C ALA A 42 23.09 5.10 17.99
N ASN A 43 22.33 4.00 17.84
CA ASN A 43 21.21 3.96 16.92
C ASN A 43 20.04 4.83 17.39
N ASP A 44 19.09 5.09 16.51
CA ASP A 44 17.96 5.99 16.79
C ASP A 44 17.08 5.50 17.95
N GLN A 45 16.97 4.19 18.16
CA GLN A 45 16.20 3.60 19.27
C GLN A 45 16.76 4.02 20.63
N VAL A 46 18.09 3.93 20.83
CA VAL A 46 18.75 4.31 22.08
C VAL A 46 18.70 5.82 22.29
N LYS A 47 18.84 6.61 21.21
CA LYS A 47 18.67 8.07 21.27
C LYS A 47 17.25 8.46 21.69
N ASN A 48 16.24 7.80 21.13
CA ASN A 48 14.85 8.04 21.48
C ASN A 48 14.54 7.66 22.93
N ALA A 49 15.05 6.52 23.42
CA ALA A 49 14.94 6.14 24.82
C ALA A 49 15.61 7.16 25.75
N ALA A 50 16.81 7.65 25.39
CA ALA A 50 17.48 8.71 26.15
C ALA A 50 16.65 10.01 26.21
N ASN A 51 16.09 10.44 25.08
CA ASN A 51 15.24 11.63 25.01
C ASN A 51 13.95 11.47 25.83
N PHE A 52 13.35 10.27 25.84
CA PHE A 52 12.19 9.96 26.68
C PHE A 52 12.51 10.09 28.18
N TYR A 53 13.62 9.51 28.65
CA TYR A 53 14.01 9.66 30.05
C TYR A 53 14.43 11.08 30.40
N LYS A 54 15.06 11.83 29.48
CA LYS A 54 15.32 13.27 29.66
C LYS A 54 14.04 14.05 29.94
N ALA A 55 12.99 13.82 29.14
CA ALA A 55 11.70 14.45 29.32
C ALA A 55 11.00 14.05 30.64
N ARG A 56 11.35 12.88 31.20
CA ARG A 56 10.83 12.36 32.47
C ARG A 56 11.75 12.61 33.67
N HIS A 57 12.76 13.46 33.54
CA HIS A 57 13.76 13.69 34.59
C HIS A 57 14.41 12.40 35.12
N TYR A 58 14.59 11.42 34.23
CA TYR A 58 15.17 10.09 34.50
C TYR A 58 14.39 9.23 35.50
N GLN A 59 13.14 9.58 35.80
CA GLN A 59 12.27 8.74 36.61
C GLN A 59 11.89 7.46 35.86
N GLN A 60 11.98 6.33 36.56
CA GLN A 60 11.63 5.02 36.03
C GLN A 60 10.13 4.91 35.74
N ILE A 61 9.78 3.97 34.86
CA ILE A 61 8.38 3.66 34.58
C ILE A 61 8.11 2.15 34.57
N TRP A 62 9.08 1.32 34.20
CA TRP A 62 8.90 -0.13 34.09
C TRP A 62 9.35 -0.89 35.33
N VAL A 63 10.31 -0.35 36.08
CA VAL A 63 10.89 -0.97 37.27
C VAL A 63 10.56 -0.15 38.53
N LYS A 64 10.18 -0.84 39.61
CA LYS A 64 10.02 -0.25 40.94
C LYS A 64 10.54 -1.22 41.99
N GLY A 65 11.51 -0.78 42.79
CA GLY A 65 12.19 -1.66 43.74
C GLY A 65 12.99 -2.74 43.01
N ASP A 66 12.72 -4.00 43.34
CA ASP A 66 13.33 -5.20 42.76
C ASP A 66 12.45 -5.88 41.70
N GLY A 67 11.33 -5.25 41.31
CA GLY A 67 10.34 -5.83 40.40
C GLY A 67 9.86 -4.90 39.28
N PHE A 68 8.99 -5.46 38.45
CA PHE A 68 8.34 -4.76 37.33
C PHE A 68 7.03 -4.10 37.78
N THR A 69 6.70 -2.96 37.17
CA THR A 69 5.41 -2.28 37.36
C THR A 69 4.33 -2.93 36.52
N SER A 70 3.06 -2.67 36.84
CA SER A 70 1.94 -3.06 35.97
C SER A 70 2.06 -2.48 34.56
N ALA A 71 2.64 -1.27 34.42
CA ALA A 71 2.90 -0.68 33.11
C ALA A 71 3.86 -1.53 32.26
N ALA A 72 4.89 -2.13 32.87
CA ALA A 72 5.79 -3.03 32.18
C ALA A 72 5.05 -4.27 31.66
N GLU A 73 4.15 -4.83 32.48
CA GLU A 73 3.32 -5.98 32.10
C GLU A 73 2.39 -5.66 30.93
N THR A 74 1.70 -4.51 30.98
CA THR A 74 0.82 -4.02 29.91
C THR A 74 1.57 -3.88 28.59
N VAL A 75 2.74 -3.22 28.60
CA VAL A 75 3.52 -3.02 27.38
C VAL A 75 4.06 -4.34 26.83
N LEU A 76 4.53 -5.25 27.68
CA LEU A 76 4.94 -6.58 27.25
C LEU A 76 3.81 -7.35 26.58
N ASP A 77 2.58 -7.27 27.09
CA ASP A 77 1.42 -7.90 26.48
C ASP A 77 1.10 -7.30 25.11
N VAL A 78 1.17 -5.96 24.96
CA VAL A 78 1.00 -5.28 23.68
C VAL A 78 2.06 -5.73 22.67
N LEU A 79 3.34 -5.77 23.07
CA LEU A 79 4.44 -6.20 22.18
C LEU A 79 4.31 -7.67 21.77
N LYS A 80 3.89 -8.55 22.68
CA LYS A 80 3.56 -9.97 22.38
C LYS A 80 2.45 -10.08 21.35
N LYS A 81 1.42 -9.23 21.47
CA LYS A 81 0.24 -9.20 20.60
C LYS A 81 0.39 -8.26 19.40
N ALA A 82 1.59 -7.77 19.09
CA ALA A 82 1.83 -6.86 17.96
C ALA A 82 1.34 -7.43 16.61
N ALA A 83 1.26 -8.76 16.50
CA ALA A 83 0.65 -9.44 15.36
C ALA A 83 -0.77 -8.93 15.07
N VAL A 84 -1.59 -8.60 16.08
CA VAL A 84 -2.95 -8.09 15.92
C VAL A 84 -2.97 -6.85 15.02
N GLU A 85 -1.96 -6.00 15.10
CA GLU A 85 -1.77 -4.84 14.23
C GLU A 85 -1.06 -5.18 12.90
N GLY A 86 -0.92 -6.44 12.51
CA GLY A 86 -0.15 -6.82 11.32
C GLY A 86 1.35 -6.49 11.44
N LEU A 87 1.86 -6.27 12.65
CA LEU A 87 3.28 -6.18 12.94
C LEU A 87 3.85 -7.59 13.22
N GLU A 88 5.17 -7.68 13.38
CA GLU A 88 5.86 -8.95 13.61
C GLU A 88 6.31 -9.01 15.08
N PRO A 89 5.72 -9.87 15.94
CA PRO A 89 6.08 -9.93 17.37
C PRO A 89 7.57 -10.21 17.61
N SER A 90 8.22 -10.96 16.72
CA SER A 90 9.65 -11.26 16.85
C SER A 90 10.55 -10.03 16.71
N ASP A 91 10.05 -8.92 16.13
CA ASP A 91 10.77 -7.64 16.13
C ASP A 91 10.92 -7.07 17.56
N TYR A 92 10.13 -7.54 18.52
CA TYR A 92 10.08 -7.07 19.92
C TYR A 92 10.49 -8.14 20.94
N ALA A 93 10.92 -9.33 20.49
CA ALA A 93 11.21 -10.47 21.37
C ALA A 93 12.28 -10.15 22.44
N ARG A 94 13.21 -9.24 22.14
CA ARG A 94 14.29 -8.88 23.07
C ARG A 94 13.78 -8.23 24.37
N ALA A 95 12.65 -7.51 24.34
CA ALA A 95 12.02 -6.99 25.56
C ALA A 95 11.62 -8.14 26.49
N LEU A 96 10.99 -9.19 25.93
CA LEU A 96 10.54 -10.34 26.71
C LEU A 96 11.73 -11.08 27.32
N GLU A 97 12.77 -11.32 26.53
CA GLU A 97 13.99 -12.00 27.00
C GLU A 97 14.63 -11.24 28.17
N LEU A 98 14.81 -9.92 28.04
CA LEU A 98 15.42 -9.10 29.08
C LEU A 98 14.59 -9.02 30.36
N VAL A 99 13.27 -8.98 30.22
CA VAL A 99 12.37 -9.02 31.39
C VAL A 99 12.48 -10.35 32.11
N GLU A 100 12.54 -11.46 31.37
CA GLU A 100 12.66 -12.79 31.97
C GLU A 100 14.04 -13.01 32.61
N GLU A 101 15.11 -12.52 31.96
CA GLU A 101 16.46 -12.46 32.56
C GLU A 101 16.43 -11.64 33.87
N ALA A 102 15.77 -10.48 33.89
CA ALA A 102 15.73 -9.60 35.06
C ALA A 102 14.91 -10.12 36.24
N LYS A 103 13.89 -10.96 36.00
CA LYS A 103 13.17 -11.67 37.08
C LYS A 103 14.07 -12.62 37.88
N SER A 104 15.09 -13.19 37.22
CA SER A 104 16.05 -14.12 37.85
C SER A 104 17.35 -13.44 38.29
N ASN A 105 17.59 -12.20 37.85
CA ASN A 105 18.79 -11.42 38.14
C ASN A 105 18.45 -9.93 38.21
N SER A 106 18.29 -9.40 39.43
CA SER A 106 17.98 -7.98 39.66
C SER A 106 19.02 -7.02 39.08
N GLY A 107 20.26 -7.48 38.83
CA GLY A 107 21.29 -6.73 38.12
C GLY A 107 20.97 -6.44 36.64
N LYS A 108 19.87 -6.97 36.09
CA LYS A 108 19.38 -6.73 34.72
C LYS A 108 18.20 -5.77 34.63
N LEU A 109 17.70 -5.26 35.76
CA LEU A 109 16.53 -4.38 35.78
C LEU A 109 16.75 -3.08 35.01
N LEU A 110 17.96 -2.50 35.05
CA LEU A 110 18.29 -1.29 34.28
C LEU A 110 18.29 -1.54 32.77
N GLU A 111 18.78 -2.71 32.34
CA GLU A 111 18.73 -3.14 30.94
C GLU A 111 17.30 -3.35 30.47
N ALA A 112 16.46 -3.99 31.29
CA ALA A 112 15.05 -4.18 30.99
C ALA A 112 14.32 -2.83 30.89
N GLU A 113 14.57 -1.89 31.81
CA GLU A 113 14.00 -0.52 31.81
C GLU A 113 14.29 0.22 30.49
N ILE A 114 15.55 0.21 30.03
CA ILE A 114 15.94 0.88 28.78
C ILE A 114 15.38 0.16 27.56
N ALA A 115 15.44 -1.18 27.52
CA ALA A 115 15.00 -1.95 26.38
C ALA A 115 13.48 -1.91 26.18
N LEU A 116 12.70 -1.99 27.26
CA LEU A 116 11.24 -1.83 27.20
C LEU A 116 10.87 -0.45 26.63
N THR A 117 11.54 0.61 27.08
CA THR A 117 11.34 1.96 26.53
C THR A 117 11.65 2.01 25.04
N ALA A 118 12.83 1.52 24.63
CA ALA A 118 13.24 1.56 23.23
C ALA A 118 12.26 0.80 22.32
N LEU A 119 11.80 -0.38 22.74
CA LEU A 119 10.90 -1.22 21.96
C LEU A 119 9.45 -0.71 21.97
N ALA A 120 9.01 -0.06 23.05
CA ALA A 120 7.70 0.60 23.08
C ALA A 120 7.67 1.84 22.16
N LEU A 121 8.73 2.66 22.17
CA LEU A 121 8.88 3.78 21.22
C LEU A 121 8.92 3.29 19.77
N GLU A 122 9.61 2.18 19.54
CA GLU A 122 9.67 1.54 18.23
C GLU A 122 8.32 0.96 17.79
N TYR A 123 7.52 0.39 18.70
CA TYR A 123 6.16 -0.04 18.40
C TYR A 123 5.26 1.14 18.00
N VAL A 124 5.36 2.27 18.71
CA VAL A 124 4.64 3.51 18.37
C VAL A 124 5.03 4.00 16.97
N ASP A 125 6.33 4.03 16.64
CA ASP A 125 6.81 4.42 15.32
C ASP A 125 6.44 3.41 14.22
N ASP A 126 6.50 2.11 14.49
CA ASP A 126 6.07 1.07 13.56
C ASP A 126 4.59 1.16 13.21
N LEU A 127 3.76 1.60 14.16
CA LEU A 127 2.32 1.68 13.98
C LEU A 127 1.88 3.02 13.37
N LEU A 128 2.41 4.13 13.87
CA LEU A 128 1.97 5.48 13.52
C LEU A 128 2.93 6.22 12.60
N GLY A 129 4.21 5.82 12.52
CA GLY A 129 5.29 6.50 11.82
C GLY A 129 5.67 5.87 10.48
N GLU A 130 6.97 5.91 10.14
CA GLU A 130 7.52 5.32 8.92
C GLU A 130 8.22 3.98 9.21
N ARG A 131 7.41 2.94 9.46
CA ARG A 131 7.90 1.55 9.57
C ARG A 131 8.77 1.15 8.37
N LEU A 132 8.29 1.49 7.18
CA LEU A 132 8.95 1.28 5.90
C LEU A 132 8.90 2.56 5.07
N ASN A 133 10.03 2.94 4.48
CA ASN A 133 10.06 4.06 3.54
C ASN A 133 9.58 3.61 2.14
N PRO A 134 8.38 4.03 1.68
CA PRO A 134 7.82 3.56 0.41
C PRO A 134 8.71 3.90 -0.79
N ARG A 135 9.41 5.04 -0.75
CA ARG A 135 10.28 5.48 -1.86
C ARG A 135 11.54 4.62 -2.01
N LYS A 136 12.02 4.03 -0.92
CA LYS A 136 13.15 3.08 -0.95
C LYS A 136 12.73 1.72 -1.52
N ILE A 137 11.47 1.34 -1.38
CA ILE A 137 10.94 0.07 -1.90
C ILE A 137 10.75 0.12 -3.41
N GLY A 138 10.22 1.23 -3.95
CA GLY A 138 10.00 1.32 -5.39
C GLY A 138 9.78 2.73 -5.91
N LYS A 139 10.31 3.02 -7.11
CA LYS A 139 10.18 4.33 -7.78
C LYS A 139 8.73 4.75 -8.07
N ALA A 140 7.80 3.81 -8.11
CA ALA A 140 6.37 4.08 -8.31
C ALA A 140 5.64 4.39 -7.00
N LEU A 141 6.27 4.27 -5.84
CA LEU A 141 5.72 4.55 -4.51
C LEU A 141 6.22 5.93 -4.04
N TYR A 142 5.54 6.99 -4.45
CA TYR A 142 5.95 8.37 -4.21
C TYR A 142 5.12 9.05 -3.12
N LEU A 143 4.98 8.39 -1.98
CA LEU A 143 4.35 8.96 -0.78
C LEU A 143 5.39 9.77 0.01
N LYS A 144 4.94 10.78 0.75
CA LYS A 144 5.82 11.51 1.67
C LYS A 144 6.09 10.60 2.88
N ALA A 145 7.33 10.54 3.32
CA ALA A 145 7.68 9.88 4.58
C ALA A 145 6.85 10.49 5.72
N LYS A 146 6.21 9.63 6.52
CA LYS A 146 5.50 10.06 7.71
C LYS A 146 6.54 10.21 8.82
N ASN A 147 6.62 11.40 9.40
CA ASN A 147 7.50 11.65 10.54
C ASN A 147 6.61 11.91 11.74
N ILE A 148 6.74 11.07 12.77
CA ILE A 148 6.09 11.28 14.05
C ILE A 148 7.16 11.51 15.11
N ASP A 149 6.80 12.19 16.19
CA ASP A 149 7.62 12.23 17.38
C ASP A 149 7.11 11.17 18.37
N ALA A 150 7.62 9.94 18.23
CA ALA A 150 7.24 8.83 19.11
C ALA A 150 7.58 9.12 20.58
N VAL A 151 8.65 9.88 20.85
CA VAL A 151 9.05 10.29 22.21
C VAL A 151 8.01 11.23 22.78
N GLN A 152 7.59 12.25 22.03
CA GLN A 152 6.54 13.17 22.46
C GLN A 152 5.22 12.44 22.69
N ILE A 153 4.77 11.62 21.74
CA ILE A 153 3.52 10.84 21.85
C ILE A 153 3.54 9.98 23.11
N MET A 154 4.60 9.21 23.32
CA MET A 154 4.71 8.32 24.47
C MET A 154 4.80 9.10 25.79
N THR A 155 5.53 10.23 25.81
CA THR A 155 5.66 11.08 27.00
C THR A 155 4.30 11.66 27.41
N GLU A 156 3.57 12.25 26.46
CA GLU A 156 2.25 12.83 26.71
C GLU A 156 1.21 11.79 27.14
N ALA A 157 1.24 10.61 26.50
CA ALA A 157 0.32 9.53 26.83
C ALA A 157 0.60 8.95 28.22
N MET A 158 1.86 8.69 28.56
CA MET A 158 2.25 8.18 29.89
C MET A 158 2.05 9.19 31.02
N ALA A 159 2.06 10.49 30.73
CA ALA A 159 1.72 11.52 31.71
C ALA A 159 0.21 11.52 32.04
N LYS A 160 -0.64 11.20 31.07
CA LYS A 160 -2.10 11.11 31.24
C LYS A 160 -2.52 9.77 31.85
N ASP A 161 -1.88 8.69 31.42
CA ASP A 161 -2.14 7.32 31.86
C ASP A 161 -0.83 6.57 32.12
N PRO A 162 -0.30 6.63 33.36
CA PRO A 162 0.94 5.95 33.74
C PRO A 162 0.85 4.42 33.72
N SER A 163 -0.35 3.83 33.59
CA SER A 163 -0.52 2.37 33.54
C SER A 163 -0.12 1.77 32.18
N GLY A 164 0.04 2.61 31.15
CA GLY A 164 0.33 2.16 29.80
C GLY A 164 -0.87 1.57 29.05
N GLU A 165 -2.07 1.56 29.62
CA GLU A 165 -3.28 1.01 28.99
C GLU A 165 -3.59 1.68 27.64
N TRP A 166 -3.27 2.96 27.47
CA TRP A 166 -3.38 3.64 26.18
C TRP A 166 -2.69 2.91 25.00
N LEU A 167 -1.63 2.12 25.23
CA LEU A 167 -0.97 1.34 24.18
C LEU A 167 -1.83 0.17 23.67
N THR A 168 -2.73 -0.36 24.49
CA THR A 168 -3.65 -1.46 24.10
C THR A 168 -4.69 -0.97 23.08
N HIS A 169 -4.99 0.33 23.13
CA HIS A 169 -5.92 1.02 22.24
C HIS A 169 -5.24 1.75 21.08
N LEU A 170 -3.90 1.80 21.06
CA LEU A 170 -3.16 2.44 19.98
C LEU A 170 -3.38 1.66 18.67
N THR A 171 -4.02 2.30 17.70
CA THR A 171 -4.35 1.69 16.40
C THR A 171 -4.62 2.78 15.36
N ILE A 172 -4.58 2.42 14.07
CA ILE A 172 -5.02 3.33 13.00
C ILE A 172 -6.56 3.34 12.98
N SER A 173 -7.17 4.47 13.33
CA SER A 173 -8.62 4.61 13.52
C SER A 173 -9.47 4.48 12.25
N HIS A 174 -8.85 4.51 11.05
CA HIS A 174 -9.58 4.47 9.79
C HIS A 174 -10.45 3.21 9.67
N PRO A 175 -11.75 3.31 9.30
CA PRO A 175 -12.67 2.16 9.29
C PRO A 175 -12.21 0.98 8.44
N GLU A 176 -11.57 1.24 7.29
CA GLU A 176 -11.03 0.15 6.45
C GLU A 176 -9.83 -0.54 7.09
N TYR A 177 -8.99 0.17 7.86
CA TYR A 177 -7.91 -0.46 8.60
C TYR A 177 -8.46 -1.37 9.70
N GLN A 178 -9.50 -0.93 10.42
CA GLN A 178 -10.17 -1.76 11.43
C GLN A 178 -10.81 -3.00 10.82
N LEU A 179 -11.43 -2.88 9.63
CA LEU A 179 -11.96 -4.04 8.90
C LEU A 179 -10.85 -5.03 8.50
N LEU A 180 -9.70 -4.53 8.04
CA LEU A 180 -8.53 -5.37 7.74
C LEU A 180 -7.99 -6.06 9.01
N LYS A 181 -7.92 -5.35 10.13
CA LYS A 181 -7.49 -5.88 11.44
C LYS A 181 -8.40 -7.03 11.89
N SER A 182 -9.73 -6.85 11.83
CA SER A 182 -10.69 -7.92 12.14
C SER A 182 -10.54 -9.11 11.21
N LYS A 183 -10.40 -8.89 9.90
CA LYS A 183 -10.22 -9.98 8.92
C LYS A 183 -8.90 -10.72 9.09
N LEU A 184 -7.83 -10.01 9.48
CA LEU A 184 -6.54 -10.62 9.78
C LEU A 184 -6.65 -11.60 10.96
N ALA A 185 -7.34 -11.21 12.03
CA ALA A 185 -7.57 -12.08 13.18
C ALA A 185 -8.36 -13.34 12.78
N GLU A 186 -9.44 -13.17 12.00
CA GLU A 186 -10.25 -14.28 11.49
C GLU A 186 -9.41 -15.26 10.66
N TYR A 187 -8.64 -14.77 9.69
CA TYR A 187 -7.85 -15.63 8.80
C TYR A 187 -6.68 -16.32 9.51
N ARG A 188 -6.07 -15.69 10.53
CA ARG A 188 -5.06 -16.37 11.33
C ARG A 188 -5.64 -17.52 12.15
N ALA A 189 -6.78 -17.29 12.80
CA ALA A 189 -7.47 -18.34 13.56
C ALA A 189 -7.84 -19.54 12.65
N GLN A 190 -8.23 -19.28 11.40
CA GLN A 190 -8.50 -20.33 10.41
C GLN A 190 -7.21 -21.01 9.90
N SER A 191 -6.12 -20.27 9.69
CA SER A 191 -4.83 -20.80 9.20
C SER A 191 -4.16 -21.74 10.22
N GLU A 192 -4.24 -21.42 11.51
CA GLU A 192 -3.77 -22.30 12.59
C GLU A 192 -4.47 -23.66 12.59
N GLN A 193 -5.70 -23.71 12.08
CA GLN A 193 -6.51 -24.93 11.98
C GLN A 193 -6.30 -25.68 10.64
N SER A 194 -5.61 -25.09 9.65
CA SER A 194 -5.48 -25.68 8.31
C SER A 194 -4.31 -25.10 7.48
N HIS A 195 -3.33 -25.93 7.12
CA HIS A 195 -2.18 -25.55 6.29
C HIS A 195 -2.32 -26.03 4.85
N TYR A 196 -2.74 -25.17 3.92
CA TYR A 196 -2.96 -25.55 2.53
C TYR A 196 -1.77 -25.21 1.58
N PRO A 197 -1.00 -26.19 1.04
CA PRO A 197 -0.05 -25.93 -0.05
C PRO A 197 -0.72 -25.29 -1.27
N ASN A 198 -0.03 -24.33 -1.88
CA ASN A 198 -0.47 -23.66 -3.11
C ASN A 198 -0.30 -24.57 -4.33
N LEU A 199 -1.30 -24.58 -5.21
CA LEU A 199 -1.21 -25.19 -6.52
C LEU A 199 -0.37 -24.29 -7.46
N SER A 200 0.77 -24.79 -7.92
CA SER A 200 1.68 -24.03 -8.79
C SER A 200 1.07 -23.72 -10.17
N LYS A 201 1.51 -22.63 -10.81
CA LYS A 201 1.13 -22.28 -12.19
C LYS A 201 1.76 -23.27 -13.19
N GLY A 202 1.05 -23.59 -14.27
CA GLY A 202 1.56 -24.48 -15.32
C GLY A 202 0.49 -24.86 -16.34
N LYS A 203 0.69 -26.00 -17.04
CA LYS A 203 -0.29 -26.58 -17.98
C LYS A 203 -1.66 -26.75 -17.31
N LYS A 204 -2.74 -26.71 -18.10
CA LYS A 204 -4.09 -27.01 -17.59
C LYS A 204 -4.11 -28.43 -17.01
N ILE A 205 -4.86 -28.62 -15.93
CA ILE A 205 -5.15 -29.94 -15.35
C ILE A 205 -6.59 -30.27 -15.71
N GLU A 206 -6.80 -31.43 -16.32
CA GLU A 206 -8.08 -31.94 -16.80
C GLU A 206 -8.12 -33.46 -16.63
N LEU A 207 -9.25 -34.11 -16.92
CA LEU A 207 -9.42 -35.56 -16.78
C LEU A 207 -8.22 -36.33 -17.39
N LYS A 208 -7.70 -37.34 -16.67
CA LYS A 208 -6.50 -38.13 -16.97
C LYS A 208 -5.16 -37.37 -16.87
N SER A 209 -5.13 -36.09 -16.50
CA SER A 209 -3.86 -35.40 -16.17
C SER A 209 -3.18 -36.07 -14.98
N THR A 210 -1.85 -36.12 -14.97
CA THR A 210 -1.07 -36.74 -13.89
C THR A 210 0.07 -35.88 -13.35
N GLY A 211 0.62 -36.25 -12.19
CA GLY A 211 1.83 -35.69 -11.57
C GLY A 211 1.58 -34.84 -10.31
N GLY A 212 2.65 -34.32 -9.70
CA GLY A 212 2.58 -33.65 -8.38
C GLY A 212 1.67 -32.40 -8.29
N ARG A 213 1.36 -31.75 -9.42
CA ARG A 213 0.35 -30.67 -9.44
C ARG A 213 -1.07 -31.22 -9.24
N VAL A 214 -1.34 -32.43 -9.71
CA VAL A 214 -2.62 -33.11 -9.48
C VAL A 214 -2.75 -33.53 -8.02
N GLU A 215 -1.67 -34.02 -7.41
CA GLU A 215 -1.65 -34.35 -5.97
C GLU A 215 -1.96 -33.12 -5.11
N THR A 216 -1.33 -31.98 -5.42
CA THR A 216 -1.59 -30.71 -4.71
C THR A 216 -3.05 -30.28 -4.88
N LEU A 217 -3.61 -30.41 -6.09
CA LEU A 217 -5.01 -30.09 -6.38
C LEU A 217 -5.98 -30.99 -5.59
N GLN A 218 -5.77 -32.31 -5.61
CA GLN A 218 -6.60 -33.28 -4.89
C GLN A 218 -6.56 -33.01 -3.39
N TRP A 219 -5.38 -32.71 -2.85
CA TRP A 219 -5.22 -32.34 -1.45
C TRP A 219 -5.98 -31.04 -1.11
N GLN A 220 -5.94 -30.02 -1.98
CA GLN A 220 -6.72 -28.79 -1.79
C GLN A 220 -8.23 -29.03 -1.85
N LEU A 221 -8.72 -29.75 -2.87
CA LEU A 221 -10.14 -30.06 -3.02
C LEU A 221 -10.66 -30.89 -1.83
N SER A 222 -9.88 -31.85 -1.36
CA SER A 222 -10.24 -32.65 -0.19
C SER A 222 -10.30 -31.81 1.09
N SER A 223 -9.31 -30.93 1.26
CA SER A 223 -9.25 -30.01 2.40
C SER A 223 -10.38 -28.98 2.43
N LEU A 224 -10.91 -28.63 1.26
CA LEU A 224 -12.07 -27.75 1.10
C LEU A 224 -13.41 -28.50 1.14
N GLY A 225 -13.39 -29.82 1.37
CA GLY A 225 -14.60 -30.64 1.45
C GLY A 225 -15.21 -31.05 0.11
N TYR A 226 -14.58 -30.73 -1.03
CA TYR A 226 -15.04 -31.15 -2.35
C TYR A 226 -14.66 -32.59 -2.72
N LEU A 227 -13.70 -33.17 -2.00
CA LEU A 227 -13.22 -34.54 -2.24
C LEU A 227 -13.16 -35.33 -0.93
N THR A 228 -13.95 -36.39 -0.84
CA THR A 228 -14.15 -37.16 0.40
C THR A 228 -13.01 -38.11 0.75
N GLU A 229 -12.22 -38.52 -0.24
CA GLU A 229 -11.09 -39.44 -0.04
C GLU A 229 -9.75 -38.75 -0.31
N LYS A 230 -8.72 -39.09 0.48
CA LYS A 230 -7.31 -38.74 0.20
C LYS A 230 -6.83 -39.55 -1.01
N HIS A 231 -7.34 -39.28 -2.20
CA HIS A 231 -6.81 -39.83 -3.43
C HIS A 231 -5.54 -39.06 -3.84
N SER A 232 -4.43 -39.37 -3.18
CA SER A 232 -3.09 -38.89 -3.55
C SER A 232 -2.47 -39.77 -4.64
N GLN A 233 -3.25 -40.17 -5.66
CA GLN A 233 -2.75 -40.99 -6.77
C GLN A 233 -2.15 -40.14 -7.90
N GLY A 234 -2.21 -38.81 -7.76
CA GLY A 234 -1.61 -37.87 -8.71
C GLY A 234 -2.18 -38.02 -10.11
N THR A 235 -3.45 -38.43 -10.24
CA THR A 235 -4.20 -38.58 -11.49
C THR A 235 -5.60 -38.02 -11.33
N VAL A 236 -6.06 -37.21 -12.29
CA VAL A 236 -7.44 -36.70 -12.30
C VAL A 236 -8.36 -37.80 -12.81
N ASP A 237 -9.02 -38.48 -11.88
CA ASP A 237 -10.10 -39.41 -12.15
C ASP A 237 -11.47 -38.72 -12.22
N ILE A 238 -12.53 -39.49 -12.41
CA ILE A 238 -13.91 -38.99 -12.51
C ILE A 238 -14.32 -38.27 -11.22
N ALA A 239 -13.91 -38.78 -10.06
CA ALA A 239 -14.21 -38.17 -8.76
C ALA A 239 -13.53 -36.80 -8.61
N THR A 240 -12.24 -36.71 -8.97
CA THR A 240 -11.48 -35.45 -8.97
C THR A 240 -12.05 -34.45 -9.97
N GLU A 241 -12.43 -34.90 -11.18
CA GLU A 241 -13.07 -34.03 -12.16
C GLU A 241 -14.40 -33.47 -11.64
N GLN A 242 -15.21 -34.30 -10.98
CA GLN A 242 -16.48 -33.86 -10.39
C GLN A 242 -16.24 -32.87 -9.25
N ALA A 243 -15.25 -33.12 -8.38
CA ALA A 243 -14.85 -32.18 -7.33
C ALA A 243 -14.38 -30.82 -7.90
N ILE A 244 -13.63 -30.82 -9.01
CA ILE A 244 -13.25 -29.59 -9.71
C ILE A 244 -14.48 -28.85 -10.21
N LYS A 245 -15.45 -29.56 -10.82
CA LYS A 245 -16.69 -28.96 -11.32
C LYS A 245 -17.53 -28.36 -10.19
N SER A 246 -17.70 -29.07 -9.08
CA SER A 246 -18.39 -28.56 -7.89
C SER A 246 -17.70 -27.33 -7.31
N PHE A 247 -16.36 -27.34 -7.21
CA PHE A 247 -15.60 -26.17 -6.81
C PHE A 247 -15.83 -24.98 -7.76
N GLN A 248 -15.76 -25.22 -9.07
CA GLN A 248 -15.97 -24.19 -10.10
C GLN A 248 -17.39 -23.60 -10.00
N GLU A 249 -18.40 -24.43 -9.79
CA GLU A 249 -19.80 -24.02 -9.66
C GLU A 249 -20.02 -23.12 -8.44
N GLU A 250 -19.57 -23.57 -7.26
CA GLU A 250 -19.72 -22.82 -6.00
C GLU A 250 -18.93 -21.50 -6.01
N ASN A 251 -17.82 -21.46 -6.76
CA ASN A 251 -16.99 -20.27 -6.92
C ASN A 251 -17.38 -19.41 -8.13
N HIS A 252 -18.53 -19.67 -8.78
CA HIS A 252 -19.03 -18.95 -9.95
C HIS A 252 -18.02 -18.86 -11.11
N LEU A 253 -17.23 -19.89 -11.28
CA LEU A 253 -16.30 -20.06 -12.39
C LEU A 253 -17.00 -20.77 -13.55
N LYS A 254 -16.33 -20.80 -14.70
CA LYS A 254 -16.76 -21.66 -15.80
C LYS A 254 -16.66 -23.13 -15.36
N VAL A 255 -17.78 -23.84 -15.34
CA VAL A 255 -17.88 -25.25 -14.93
C VAL A 255 -17.51 -26.15 -16.12
N ASP A 256 -16.22 -26.35 -16.33
CA ASP A 256 -15.69 -27.17 -17.42
C ASP A 256 -14.79 -28.33 -16.96
N GLY A 257 -14.58 -28.50 -15.64
CA GLY A 257 -13.70 -29.54 -15.09
C GLY A 257 -12.21 -29.31 -15.36
N ILE A 258 -11.86 -28.16 -15.97
CA ILE A 258 -10.50 -27.82 -16.35
C ILE A 258 -9.93 -26.81 -15.36
N VAL A 259 -8.88 -27.20 -14.66
CA VAL A 259 -8.13 -26.29 -13.78
C VAL A 259 -7.16 -25.45 -14.62
N GLY A 260 -7.72 -24.40 -15.22
CA GLY A 260 -6.97 -23.33 -15.88
C GLY A 260 -6.48 -22.25 -14.93
N THR A 261 -5.89 -21.17 -15.46
CA THR A 261 -5.29 -20.09 -14.64
C THR A 261 -6.28 -19.44 -13.67
N ILE A 262 -7.56 -19.35 -14.05
CA ILE A 262 -8.62 -18.77 -13.21
C ILE A 262 -8.94 -19.71 -12.04
N THR A 263 -9.14 -21.01 -12.30
CA THR A 263 -9.42 -22.01 -11.26
C THR A 263 -8.23 -22.20 -10.31
N VAL A 264 -6.98 -22.19 -10.81
CA VAL A 264 -5.78 -22.18 -9.94
C VAL A 264 -5.79 -20.95 -9.03
N ALA A 265 -6.13 -19.78 -9.56
CA ALA A 265 -6.17 -18.56 -8.77
C ALA A 265 -7.29 -18.61 -7.72
N ALA A 266 -8.44 -19.20 -8.04
CA ALA A 266 -9.55 -19.40 -7.10
C ALA A 266 -9.19 -20.43 -6.01
N LEU A 267 -8.59 -21.57 -6.35
CA LEU A 267 -8.14 -22.56 -5.36
C LEU A 267 -7.11 -21.96 -4.41
N ASN A 268 -6.08 -21.30 -4.95
CA ASN A 268 -5.07 -20.63 -4.13
C ASN A 268 -5.64 -19.40 -3.40
N SER A 269 -6.84 -18.92 -3.75
CA SER A 269 -7.50 -17.86 -3.01
C SER A 269 -7.90 -18.30 -1.59
N TYR A 270 -8.01 -19.61 -1.37
CA TYR A 270 -8.17 -20.26 -0.07
C TYR A 270 -6.85 -20.48 0.67
N ASN A 271 -5.69 -20.17 0.06
CA ASN A 271 -4.45 -20.12 0.84
C ASN A 271 -4.50 -18.89 1.76
N LEU A 272 -4.83 -19.16 3.01
CA LEU A 272 -4.98 -18.14 4.03
C LEU A 272 -3.68 -17.39 4.29
N ASP A 273 -2.51 -18.01 4.16
CA ASP A 273 -1.23 -17.33 4.36
C ASP A 273 -1.00 -16.23 3.32
N ASP A 274 -1.33 -16.48 2.06
CA ASP A 274 -1.24 -15.46 1.02
C ASP A 274 -2.26 -14.34 1.26
N ARG A 275 -3.47 -14.66 1.73
CA ARG A 275 -4.48 -13.66 2.11
C ARG A 275 -4.04 -12.84 3.31
N ILE A 276 -3.47 -13.47 4.34
CA ILE A 276 -2.87 -12.84 5.51
C ILE A 276 -1.76 -11.88 5.08
N ARG A 277 -0.86 -12.31 4.18
CA ARG A 277 0.19 -11.44 3.61
C ARG A 277 -0.40 -10.23 2.89
N GLN A 278 -1.41 -10.43 2.03
CA GLN A 278 -2.07 -9.33 1.32
C GLN A 278 -2.77 -8.35 2.28
N ILE A 279 -3.39 -8.84 3.35
CA ILE A 279 -4.00 -8.01 4.39
C ILE A 279 -2.94 -7.20 5.12
N ILE A 280 -1.86 -7.84 5.60
CA ILE A 280 -0.75 -7.17 6.29
C ILE A 280 -0.13 -6.07 5.41
N VAL A 281 0.12 -6.36 4.13
CA VAL A 281 0.62 -5.37 3.17
C VAL A 281 -0.37 -4.22 2.98
N SER A 282 -1.68 -4.50 2.96
CA SER A 282 -2.70 -3.46 2.82
C SER A 282 -2.82 -2.60 4.09
N MET A 283 -2.68 -3.19 5.28
CA MET A 283 -2.56 -2.46 6.54
C MET A 283 -1.32 -1.56 6.55
N GLU A 284 -0.18 -2.04 6.04
CA GLU A 284 1.03 -1.23 5.90
C GLU A 284 0.82 -0.01 4.99
N ARG A 285 0.09 -0.17 3.89
CA ARG A 285 -0.25 0.95 3.00
C ARG A 285 -1.15 1.99 3.65
N TRP A 286 -2.05 1.57 4.55
CA TRP A 286 -2.86 2.50 5.33
C TRP A 286 -2.01 3.35 6.28
N ARG A 287 -0.92 2.81 6.85
CA ARG A 287 0.01 3.59 7.68
C ARG A 287 0.71 4.71 6.92
N TRP A 288 0.93 4.51 5.61
CA TRP A 288 1.59 5.51 4.76
C TRP A 288 0.68 6.68 4.36
N LEU A 289 -0.63 6.55 4.54
CA LEU A 289 -1.56 7.65 4.29
C LEU A 289 -1.57 8.63 5.47
N PRO A 290 -1.94 9.91 5.24
CA PRO A 290 -2.23 10.84 6.33
C PRO A 290 -3.31 10.26 7.26
N GLU A 291 -3.16 10.52 8.57
CA GLU A 291 -4.16 10.12 9.56
C GLU A 291 -5.52 10.79 9.30
N ASP A 292 -5.50 12.09 9.01
CA ASP A 292 -6.66 12.81 8.49
C ASP A 292 -6.56 12.95 6.96
N LEU A 293 -7.43 12.23 6.24
CA LEU A 293 -7.55 12.35 4.78
C LEU A 293 -8.28 13.63 4.35
N GLY A 294 -8.87 14.35 5.31
CA GLY A 294 -9.74 15.50 5.15
C GLY A 294 -11.21 15.10 5.05
N LYS A 295 -12.10 16.07 5.30
CA LYS A 295 -13.56 15.86 5.17
C LYS A 295 -14.00 15.51 3.76
N ARG A 296 -13.26 15.92 2.73
CA ARG A 296 -13.57 15.66 1.31
C ARG A 296 -12.33 15.22 0.57
N TYR A 297 -12.39 14.04 -0.03
CA TYR A 297 -11.27 13.52 -0.81
C TYR A 297 -11.71 12.53 -1.89
N VAL A 298 -10.81 12.30 -2.84
CA VAL A 298 -10.90 11.29 -3.87
C VAL A 298 -9.84 10.23 -3.59
N LEU A 299 -10.24 8.97 -3.44
CA LEU A 299 -9.34 7.83 -3.31
C LEU A 299 -9.38 7.02 -4.61
N VAL A 300 -8.24 6.94 -5.31
CA VAL A 300 -8.08 6.12 -6.51
C VAL A 300 -7.31 4.87 -6.16
N ASN A 301 -8.01 3.74 -6.01
CA ASN A 301 -7.36 2.45 -5.83
C ASN A 301 -7.01 1.87 -7.20
N ILE A 302 -5.74 2.00 -7.60
CA ILE A 302 -5.30 1.54 -8.92
C ILE A 302 -5.22 0.00 -8.98
N ALA A 303 -5.02 -0.71 -7.88
CA ALA A 303 -5.06 -2.18 -7.88
C ALA A 303 -6.50 -2.72 -8.02
N GLY A 304 -7.50 -1.95 -7.58
CA GLY A 304 -8.92 -2.25 -7.73
C GLY A 304 -9.57 -1.70 -9.01
N PHE A 305 -8.83 -0.91 -9.81
CA PHE A 305 -9.34 -0.19 -10.98
C PHE A 305 -10.59 0.64 -10.67
N GLU A 306 -10.62 1.31 -9.52
CA GLU A 306 -11.75 2.13 -9.09
C GLU A 306 -11.32 3.43 -8.41
N LEU A 307 -12.25 4.37 -8.41
CA LEU A 307 -12.17 5.65 -7.71
C LEU A 307 -13.41 5.77 -6.84
N ALA A 308 -13.21 6.16 -5.58
CA ALA A 308 -14.27 6.58 -4.67
C ALA A 308 -14.08 8.06 -4.30
N ALA A 309 -15.18 8.80 -4.21
CA ALA A 309 -15.21 10.17 -3.72
C ALA A 309 -15.95 10.19 -2.38
N ILE A 310 -15.28 10.63 -1.33
CA ILE A 310 -15.75 10.57 0.06
C ILE A 310 -15.99 12.00 0.55
N GLU A 311 -17.13 12.21 1.21
CA GLU A 311 -17.44 13.41 1.96
C GLU A 311 -17.96 13.05 3.36
N ASN A 312 -17.35 13.61 4.40
CA ASN A 312 -17.70 13.41 5.81
C ASN A 312 -17.80 11.92 6.17
N GLY A 313 -16.85 11.12 5.68
CA GLY A 313 -16.84 9.66 5.88
C GLY A 313 -17.84 8.87 5.04
N VAL A 314 -18.69 9.54 4.24
CA VAL A 314 -19.70 8.91 3.39
C VAL A 314 -19.24 8.90 1.93
N GLU A 315 -19.30 7.74 1.29
CA GLU A 315 -19.08 7.61 -0.14
C GLU A 315 -20.20 8.30 -0.92
N LYS A 316 -19.85 9.30 -1.73
CA LYS A 316 -20.79 10.05 -2.57
C LYS A 316 -20.83 9.53 -4.00
N LEU A 317 -19.74 8.90 -4.43
CA LEU A 317 -19.55 8.47 -5.81
C LEU A 317 -18.50 7.37 -5.85
N ARG A 318 -18.75 6.36 -6.67
CA ARG A 318 -17.77 5.34 -7.05
C ARG A 318 -17.84 5.09 -8.54
N MET A 319 -16.69 4.89 -9.17
CA MET A 319 -16.62 4.63 -10.61
C MET A 319 -15.40 3.78 -10.98
N PRO A 320 -15.46 3.05 -12.11
CA PRO A 320 -14.28 2.39 -12.64
C PRO A 320 -13.27 3.41 -13.16
N VAL A 321 -11.98 3.05 -13.07
CA VAL A 321 -10.88 3.78 -13.70
C VAL A 321 -10.05 2.88 -14.62
N ILE A 322 -9.34 3.50 -15.57
CA ILE A 322 -8.31 2.87 -16.40
C ILE A 322 -6.96 3.45 -16.01
N ILE A 323 -5.99 2.58 -15.77
CA ILE A 323 -4.67 2.93 -15.24
C ILE A 323 -3.55 2.58 -16.23
N GLY A 324 -2.32 2.89 -15.85
CA GLY A 324 -1.12 2.60 -16.62
C GLY A 324 -0.87 1.11 -16.87
N ARG A 325 -0.20 0.79 -17.97
CA ARG A 325 0.29 -0.57 -18.26
C ARG A 325 1.36 -1.00 -17.25
N THR A 326 1.65 -2.30 -17.17
CA THR A 326 2.69 -2.87 -16.27
C THR A 326 4.09 -2.29 -16.51
N TYR A 327 4.41 -1.88 -17.74
CA TYR A 327 5.67 -1.22 -18.11
C TYR A 327 5.59 0.33 -18.14
N ARG A 328 4.42 0.90 -17.81
CA ARG A 328 4.17 2.35 -17.62
C ARG A 328 3.21 2.52 -16.46
N LYS A 329 3.63 2.03 -15.28
CA LYS A 329 2.80 1.93 -14.08
C LYS A 329 2.28 3.32 -13.68
N THR A 330 1.01 3.41 -13.27
CA THR A 330 0.52 4.61 -12.58
C THR A 330 1.21 4.66 -11.20
N PRO A 331 1.91 5.75 -10.86
CA PRO A 331 2.57 5.89 -9.57
C PRO A 331 1.54 6.16 -8.45
N VAL A 332 1.87 5.72 -7.24
CA VAL A 332 1.17 5.97 -5.98
C VAL A 332 1.69 7.30 -5.41
N PHE A 333 0.81 8.25 -5.16
CA PHE A 333 1.14 9.55 -4.57
C PHE A 333 -0.13 10.29 -4.10
N SER A 334 0.06 11.29 -3.23
CA SER A 334 -0.99 12.19 -2.77
C SER A 334 -0.87 13.56 -3.45
N SER A 335 -2.00 14.18 -3.78
CA SER A 335 -2.06 15.51 -4.40
C SER A 335 -3.38 16.21 -4.08
N LYS A 336 -3.66 17.32 -4.76
CA LYS A 336 -4.96 18.01 -4.73
C LYS A 336 -5.46 18.24 -6.15
N ILE A 337 -6.78 18.19 -6.32
CA ILE A 337 -7.46 18.64 -7.53
C ILE A 337 -7.77 20.12 -7.36
N ASP A 338 -7.12 20.99 -8.14
CA ASP A 338 -7.22 22.46 -7.99
C ASP A 338 -7.99 23.13 -9.13
N SER A 339 -8.14 22.48 -10.28
CA SER A 339 -8.96 22.98 -11.38
C SER A 339 -9.54 21.85 -12.24
N VAL A 340 -10.63 22.18 -12.93
CA VAL A 340 -11.23 21.34 -13.98
C VAL A 340 -11.00 22.03 -15.32
N ARG A 341 -10.48 21.29 -16.29
CA ARG A 341 -10.27 21.77 -17.65
C ARG A 341 -11.22 21.07 -18.62
N PHE A 342 -12.15 21.83 -19.16
CA PHE A 342 -13.06 21.40 -20.23
C PHE A 342 -12.37 21.52 -21.60
N ASN A 343 -12.70 20.59 -22.50
CA ASN A 343 -12.20 20.51 -23.87
C ASN A 343 -10.68 20.72 -23.95
N PRO A 344 -9.86 19.93 -23.22
CA PRO A 344 -8.43 20.15 -23.17
C PRO A 344 -7.76 19.85 -24.52
N SER A 345 -6.83 20.69 -24.94
CA SER A 345 -5.82 20.25 -25.91
C SER A 345 -4.85 19.28 -25.26
N TRP A 346 -4.30 18.35 -26.03
CA TRP A 346 -3.32 17.38 -25.54
C TRP A 346 -1.98 17.53 -26.25
N HIS A 347 -0.97 17.97 -25.51
CA HIS A 347 0.41 17.88 -25.96
C HIS A 347 0.89 16.45 -25.73
N VAL A 348 1.12 15.72 -26.81
CA VAL A 348 1.54 14.31 -26.74
C VAL A 348 2.96 14.26 -26.17
N PRO A 349 3.19 13.61 -25.02
CA PRO A 349 4.55 13.43 -24.50
C PRO A 349 5.43 12.72 -25.52
N ARG A 350 6.70 13.13 -25.63
CA ARG A 350 7.66 12.54 -26.57
C ARG A 350 7.70 11.01 -26.48
N SER A 351 7.65 10.48 -25.26
CA SER A 351 7.62 9.03 -24.99
C SER A 351 6.44 8.33 -25.68
N ILE A 352 5.25 8.93 -25.66
CA ILE A 352 4.05 8.40 -26.33
C ILE A 352 4.13 8.62 -27.84
N ALA A 353 4.60 9.78 -28.28
CA ALA A 353 4.77 10.09 -29.70
C ALA A 353 5.67 9.06 -30.39
N VAL A 354 6.82 8.76 -29.78
CA VAL A 354 7.79 7.79 -30.30
C VAL A 354 7.32 6.34 -30.13
N LYS A 355 6.87 5.94 -28.93
CA LYS A 355 6.61 4.52 -28.64
C LYS A 355 5.27 4.02 -29.19
N ASP A 356 4.26 4.89 -29.27
CA ASP A 356 2.88 4.45 -29.57
C ASP A 356 2.38 4.99 -30.92
N LYS A 357 2.82 6.18 -31.33
CA LYS A 357 2.30 6.86 -32.53
C LYS A 357 3.22 6.71 -33.72
N LEU A 358 4.54 6.78 -33.58
CA LEU A 358 5.49 6.79 -34.70
C LEU A 358 5.28 5.62 -35.67
N LYS A 359 5.03 4.40 -35.16
CA LYS A 359 4.70 3.24 -36.02
C LYS A 359 3.44 3.45 -36.85
N LYS A 360 2.41 4.07 -36.28
CA LYS A 360 1.15 4.39 -36.97
C LYS A 360 1.36 5.49 -38.01
N ILE A 361 2.11 6.53 -37.64
CA ILE A 361 2.42 7.66 -38.53
C ILE A 361 3.26 7.21 -39.73
N ARG A 362 4.26 6.35 -39.53
CA ARG A 362 5.06 5.76 -40.61
C ARG A 362 4.20 4.95 -41.59
N LYS A 363 3.25 4.18 -41.06
CA LYS A 363 2.32 3.39 -41.88
C LYS A 363 1.35 4.28 -42.65
N ASP A 364 0.90 5.37 -42.02
CA ASP A 364 -0.09 6.29 -42.57
C ASP A 364 0.03 7.68 -41.92
N PRO A 365 0.67 8.67 -42.58
CA PRO A 365 0.79 10.02 -42.05
C PRO A 365 -0.54 10.73 -41.82
N ALA A 366 -1.59 10.39 -42.59
CA ALA A 366 -2.93 10.94 -42.43
C ALA A 366 -3.61 10.46 -41.13
N TYR A 367 -3.03 9.48 -40.42
CA TYR A 367 -3.40 9.17 -39.04
C TYR A 367 -3.43 10.41 -38.15
N LEU A 368 -2.49 11.34 -38.33
CA LEU A 368 -2.44 12.56 -37.53
C LEU A 368 -3.62 13.49 -37.82
N THR A 369 -3.90 13.77 -39.09
CA THR A 369 -4.98 14.68 -39.47
C THR A 369 -6.35 14.10 -39.13
N ARG A 370 -6.62 12.82 -39.43
CA ARG A 370 -7.87 12.13 -39.05
C ARG A 370 -8.10 12.09 -37.54
N GLY A 371 -7.01 12.03 -36.76
CA GLY A 371 -7.05 12.07 -35.30
C GLY A 371 -7.14 13.47 -34.69
N GLY A 372 -7.17 14.54 -35.49
CA GLY A 372 -7.17 15.93 -35.00
C GLY A 372 -5.83 16.37 -34.39
N TYR A 373 -4.72 15.73 -34.80
CA TYR A 373 -3.37 16.09 -34.38
C TYR A 373 -2.78 17.13 -35.33
N ILE A 374 -2.10 18.12 -34.74
CA ILE A 374 -1.25 19.09 -35.42
C ILE A 374 0.20 18.73 -35.12
N LEU A 375 1.01 18.69 -36.17
CA LEU A 375 2.44 18.46 -36.11
C LEU A 375 3.18 19.80 -36.15
N TYR A 376 4.18 19.95 -35.29
CA TYR A 376 5.10 21.07 -35.29
C TYR A 376 6.55 20.57 -35.36
N ASN A 377 7.43 21.34 -35.98
CA ASN A 377 8.88 21.12 -35.94
C ASN A 377 9.47 21.58 -34.59
N SER A 378 10.80 21.52 -34.43
CA SER A 378 11.53 21.99 -33.25
C SER A 378 11.44 23.50 -33.02
N HIS A 379 11.31 24.29 -34.10
CA HIS A 379 11.20 25.74 -34.08
C HIS A 379 9.79 26.23 -33.74
N GLY A 380 8.78 25.34 -33.77
CA GLY A 380 7.39 25.66 -33.47
C GLY A 380 6.52 25.89 -34.72
N ASP A 381 7.06 25.71 -35.93
CA ASP A 381 6.29 25.87 -37.17
C ASP A 381 5.38 24.67 -37.39
N ARG A 382 4.16 24.94 -37.85
CA ARG A 382 3.20 23.90 -38.22
C ARG A 382 3.69 23.18 -39.48
N MET A 383 3.73 21.85 -39.41
CA MET A 383 4.18 20.98 -40.49
C MET A 383 3.01 20.20 -41.09
N ASN A 384 3.05 19.96 -42.40
CA ASN A 384 2.22 18.95 -43.03
C ASN A 384 2.85 17.56 -42.82
N PRO A 385 2.17 16.61 -42.15
CA PRO A 385 2.69 15.26 -41.94
C PRO A 385 3.11 14.53 -43.22
N HIS A 386 2.50 14.84 -44.37
CA HIS A 386 2.83 14.20 -45.65
C HIS A 386 4.19 14.63 -46.22
N ASN A 387 4.72 15.77 -45.79
CA ASN A 387 6.00 16.30 -46.28
C ASN A 387 7.19 15.80 -45.45
N VAL A 388 6.96 14.94 -44.44
CA VAL A 388 7.99 14.41 -43.56
C VAL A 388 8.39 13.00 -44.02
N ASN A 389 9.69 12.76 -44.22
CA ASN A 389 10.22 11.42 -44.47
C ASN A 389 10.21 10.56 -43.20
N TRP A 390 9.05 10.02 -42.82
CA TRP A 390 8.88 9.22 -41.60
C TRP A 390 9.70 7.93 -41.56
N GLY A 391 10.13 7.41 -42.71
CA GLY A 391 11.02 6.25 -42.80
C GLY A 391 12.37 6.50 -42.12
N SER A 392 12.88 7.73 -42.23
CA SER A 392 14.14 8.18 -41.60
C SER A 392 13.98 8.61 -40.12
N VAL A 393 12.75 8.83 -39.65
CA VAL A 393 12.47 9.31 -38.29
C VAL A 393 12.41 8.14 -37.33
N SER A 394 13.31 8.08 -36.36
CA SER A 394 13.43 7.08 -35.30
C SER A 394 13.15 7.68 -33.92
N ALA A 395 13.34 6.87 -32.86
CA ALA A 395 13.24 7.33 -31.49
C ALA A 395 14.34 8.32 -31.09
N SER A 396 15.53 8.26 -31.70
CA SER A 396 16.67 9.11 -31.34
C SER A 396 16.58 10.49 -31.98
N ASN A 397 16.14 10.59 -33.24
CA ASN A 397 16.05 11.84 -34.00
C ASN A 397 14.62 12.43 -34.07
N PHE A 398 13.70 12.00 -33.19
CA PHE A 398 12.34 12.54 -33.15
C PHE A 398 12.34 14.00 -32.64
N ASN A 399 12.36 14.95 -33.58
CA ASN A 399 12.44 16.40 -33.34
C ASN A 399 11.13 17.14 -33.64
N PHE A 400 10.00 16.49 -33.34
CA PHE A 400 8.67 17.04 -33.59
C PHE A 400 7.87 17.18 -32.29
N ARG A 401 6.93 18.12 -32.29
CA ARG A 401 5.90 18.25 -31.24
C ARG A 401 4.54 17.91 -31.85
N ILE A 402 3.78 17.05 -31.18
CA ILE A 402 2.43 16.67 -31.61
C ILE A 402 1.44 17.23 -30.60
N ARG A 403 0.47 18.02 -31.06
CA ARG A 403 -0.66 18.51 -30.26
C ARG A 403 -1.97 17.99 -30.83
N GLN A 404 -2.78 17.32 -30.02
CA GLN A 404 -4.16 17.02 -30.38
C GLN A 404 -5.04 18.20 -29.98
N ASN A 405 -5.83 18.72 -30.91
CA ASN A 405 -6.82 19.75 -30.60
C ASN A 405 -8.01 19.15 -29.80
N PRO A 406 -8.79 19.99 -29.11
CA PRO A 406 -10.05 19.55 -28.51
C PRO A 406 -10.98 18.94 -29.57
N GLY A 407 -11.72 17.90 -29.20
CA GLY A 407 -12.63 17.20 -30.12
C GLY A 407 -13.11 15.86 -29.55
N SER A 408 -14.06 15.22 -30.23
CA SER A 408 -14.60 13.91 -29.83
C SER A 408 -13.53 12.82 -29.76
N ASN A 409 -12.52 12.87 -30.64
CA ASN A 409 -11.42 11.90 -30.69
C ASN A 409 -10.23 12.26 -29.79
N ASN A 410 -10.31 13.32 -28.98
CA ASN A 410 -9.21 13.74 -28.14
C ASN A 410 -8.90 12.67 -27.08
N ALA A 411 -7.64 12.26 -26.94
CA ALA A 411 -7.26 11.18 -26.02
C ALA A 411 -7.42 11.52 -24.53
N LEU A 412 -7.51 12.81 -24.17
CA LEU A 412 -7.89 13.28 -22.83
C LEU A 412 -9.41 13.38 -22.66
N GLY A 413 -10.17 13.09 -23.71
CA GLY A 413 -11.60 13.30 -23.82
C GLY A 413 -11.99 14.77 -23.68
N LYS A 414 -13.16 15.02 -23.10
CA LYS A 414 -13.78 16.35 -23.00
C LYS A 414 -13.51 17.07 -21.68
N ILE A 415 -12.88 16.42 -20.72
CA ILE A 415 -12.61 16.99 -19.40
C ILE A 415 -11.39 16.35 -18.74
N ARG A 416 -10.60 17.17 -18.06
CA ARG A 416 -9.41 16.77 -17.29
C ARG A 416 -9.41 17.47 -15.94
N PHE A 417 -9.03 16.75 -14.90
CA PHE A 417 -8.84 17.26 -13.55
C PHE A 417 -7.36 17.55 -13.34
N ALA A 418 -7.03 18.79 -13.00
CA ALA A 418 -5.67 19.22 -12.76
C ALA A 418 -5.23 18.75 -11.38
N ILE A 419 -4.14 17.97 -11.35
CA ILE A 419 -3.47 17.55 -10.12
C ILE A 419 -1.99 17.91 -10.21
N LYS A 420 -1.39 18.27 -9.09
CA LYS A 420 0.06 18.47 -9.01
C LYS A 420 0.75 17.11 -8.99
N SER A 421 1.42 16.75 -10.08
CA SER A 421 2.12 15.46 -10.22
C SER A 421 3.52 15.66 -10.79
N PRO A 422 4.59 15.17 -10.12
CA PRO A 422 5.93 15.18 -10.69
C PRO A 422 6.09 14.21 -11.87
N PHE A 423 5.06 13.41 -12.17
CA PHE A 423 5.08 12.35 -13.18
C PHE A 423 4.25 12.68 -14.42
N ASN A 424 3.69 13.90 -14.52
CA ASN A 424 2.73 14.27 -15.57
C ASN A 424 1.51 13.33 -15.65
N VAL A 425 1.05 12.85 -14.48
CA VAL A 425 -0.15 12.01 -14.34
C VAL A 425 -1.36 12.91 -14.10
N TYR A 426 -2.48 12.59 -14.74
CA TYR A 426 -3.75 13.32 -14.64
C TYR A 426 -4.92 12.37 -14.45
N LEU A 427 -6.01 12.88 -13.88
CA LEU A 427 -7.33 12.26 -14.01
C LEU A 427 -8.04 12.92 -15.20
N HIS A 428 -8.58 12.12 -16.13
CA HIS A 428 -9.23 12.66 -17.32
C HIS A 428 -10.29 11.73 -17.90
N SER A 429 -11.17 12.25 -18.73
CA SER A 429 -12.14 11.45 -19.50
C SER A 429 -11.49 10.74 -20.70
N THR A 430 -12.25 9.95 -21.45
CA THR A 430 -11.70 9.26 -22.63
C THR A 430 -12.79 9.01 -23.68
N PRO A 431 -12.46 9.02 -24.99
CA PRO A 431 -13.37 8.57 -26.03
C PRO A 431 -13.58 7.05 -25.99
N ASP A 432 -12.56 6.29 -25.55
CA ASP A 432 -12.59 4.82 -25.47
C ASP A 432 -13.43 4.30 -24.27
N LYS A 433 -14.72 4.67 -24.17
CA LYS A 433 -15.57 4.31 -23.02
C LYS A 433 -15.76 2.80 -22.84
N HIS A 434 -15.79 2.03 -23.93
CA HIS A 434 -15.90 0.56 -23.90
C HIS A 434 -14.78 -0.14 -23.11
N LEU A 435 -13.66 0.53 -22.84
CA LEU A 435 -12.57 -0.04 -22.04
C LEU A 435 -12.93 -0.14 -20.54
N PHE A 436 -13.95 0.59 -20.06
CA PHE A 436 -14.41 0.48 -18.68
C PHE A 436 -15.17 -0.82 -18.40
N GLU A 437 -15.66 -1.50 -19.43
CA GLU A 437 -16.33 -2.81 -19.34
C GLU A 437 -15.35 -3.98 -19.20
N LYS A 438 -14.03 -3.72 -19.39
CA LYS A 438 -13.01 -4.77 -19.24
C LYS A 438 -12.72 -5.02 -17.76
N GLU A 439 -12.48 -6.28 -17.42
CA GLU A 439 -12.06 -6.69 -16.07
C GLU A 439 -10.69 -6.08 -15.72
N LYS A 440 -9.69 -6.26 -16.60
CA LYS A 440 -8.37 -5.65 -16.47
C LYS A 440 -8.33 -4.34 -17.24
N ARG A 441 -8.12 -3.21 -16.53
CA ARG A 441 -8.20 -1.86 -17.09
C ARG A 441 -6.85 -1.12 -17.10
N ASN A 442 -5.75 -1.84 -17.33
CA ASN A 442 -4.40 -1.26 -17.41
C ASN A 442 -4.00 -0.88 -18.85
N PHE A 443 -4.79 -0.02 -19.51
CA PHE A 443 -4.60 0.32 -20.93
C PHE A 443 -3.85 1.63 -21.18
N SER A 444 -3.64 2.44 -20.14
CA SER A 444 -3.09 3.80 -20.25
C SER A 444 -1.55 3.83 -20.28
N SER A 445 -1.00 5.01 -20.55
CA SER A 445 0.46 5.28 -20.45
C SER A 445 0.89 5.82 -19.09
N GLY A 446 0.06 5.70 -18.05
CA GLY A 446 0.35 6.12 -16.68
C GLY A 446 -0.70 7.07 -16.08
N CYS A 447 -1.43 7.82 -16.92
CA CYS A 447 -2.56 8.64 -16.49
C CYS A 447 -3.77 7.79 -16.08
N ILE A 448 -4.71 8.40 -15.35
CA ILE A 448 -5.92 7.75 -14.86
C ILE A 448 -7.11 8.24 -15.69
N ARG A 449 -7.78 7.33 -16.40
CA ARG A 449 -9.04 7.67 -17.09
C ARG A 449 -10.21 7.34 -16.16
N VAL A 450 -11.16 8.24 -16.03
CA VAL A 450 -12.31 8.09 -15.11
C VAL A 450 -13.59 7.74 -15.88
N GLY A 451 -14.40 6.82 -15.32
CA GLY A 451 -15.60 6.28 -15.97
C GLY A 451 -16.75 7.29 -16.08
N ASP A 452 -17.00 8.04 -15.01
CA ASP A 452 -18.01 9.11 -14.99
C ASP A 452 -17.38 10.46 -14.63
N PRO A 453 -16.73 11.13 -15.59
CA PRO A 453 -16.09 12.40 -15.33
C PRO A 453 -17.08 13.53 -14.99
N LYS A 454 -18.37 13.42 -15.34
CA LYS A 454 -19.34 14.49 -15.06
C LYS A 454 -19.69 14.49 -13.57
N SER A 455 -20.01 13.33 -13.01
CA SER A 455 -20.29 13.19 -11.58
C SER A 455 -19.06 13.52 -10.73
N LEU A 456 -17.85 13.17 -11.20
CA LEU A 456 -16.63 13.61 -10.52
C LEU A 456 -16.48 15.14 -10.55
N ALA A 457 -16.82 15.79 -11.67
CA ALA A 457 -16.80 17.25 -11.77
C ALA A 457 -17.80 17.92 -10.80
N VAL A 458 -19.01 17.38 -10.68
CA VAL A 458 -20.00 17.83 -9.68
C VAL A 458 -19.39 17.75 -8.27
N PHE A 459 -18.81 16.60 -7.93
CA PHE A 459 -18.20 16.38 -6.62
C PHE A 459 -17.04 17.34 -6.33
N VAL A 460 -16.14 17.59 -7.29
CA VAL A 460 -14.95 18.42 -7.02
C VAL A 460 -15.25 19.91 -6.99
N PHE A 461 -16.26 20.40 -7.72
CA PHE A 461 -16.60 21.83 -7.67
C PHE A 461 -17.28 22.20 -6.35
N ASN A 462 -18.29 21.44 -5.95
CA ASN A 462 -19.02 21.61 -4.69
C ASN A 462 -19.23 23.05 -4.21
N ASP A 463 -19.77 23.86 -5.10
CA ASP A 463 -19.91 25.30 -4.90
C ASP A 463 -21.40 25.65 -4.87
N GLU A 464 -22.12 25.04 -3.92
CA GLU A 464 -23.54 25.31 -3.60
C GLU A 464 -24.47 25.29 -4.83
N GLY A 465 -24.22 24.38 -5.77
CA GLY A 465 -25.03 24.24 -6.98
C GLY A 465 -24.63 25.15 -8.14
N SER A 466 -23.52 25.89 -8.06
CA SER A 466 -23.01 26.71 -9.18
C SER A 466 -22.52 25.84 -10.36
N TRP A 467 -22.12 24.60 -10.10
CA TRP A 467 -21.70 23.61 -11.10
C TRP A 467 -22.58 22.36 -11.09
N PRO A 468 -23.87 22.48 -11.48
CA PRO A 468 -24.74 21.33 -11.58
C PRO A 468 -24.34 20.47 -12.78
N TYR A 469 -24.83 19.23 -12.80
CA TYR A 469 -24.52 18.25 -13.84
C TYR A 469 -24.74 18.80 -15.26
N ASP A 470 -25.84 19.49 -15.51
CA ASP A 470 -26.19 20.02 -16.84
C ASP A 470 -25.24 21.14 -17.30
N ARG A 471 -24.80 22.00 -16.39
CA ARG A 471 -23.77 23.01 -16.70
C ARG A 471 -22.47 22.33 -17.09
N ILE A 472 -22.05 21.30 -16.37
CA ILE A 472 -20.85 20.51 -16.69
C ILE A 472 -21.00 19.84 -18.05
N ALA A 473 -22.14 19.21 -18.32
CA ALA A 473 -22.43 18.56 -19.59
C ALA A 473 -22.34 19.55 -20.77
N LYS A 474 -23.00 20.71 -20.66
CA LYS A 474 -22.96 21.78 -21.66
C LYS A 474 -21.53 22.28 -21.93
N ASN A 475 -20.71 22.44 -20.90
CA ASN A 475 -19.31 22.85 -21.07
C ASN A 475 -18.45 21.78 -21.77
N MET A 476 -18.76 20.49 -21.59
CA MET A 476 -18.08 19.39 -22.28
C MET A 476 -18.46 19.27 -23.77
N GLU A 477 -19.61 19.80 -24.17
CA GLU A 477 -20.06 19.82 -25.57
C GLU A 477 -19.34 20.89 -26.39
N GLY A 478 -18.84 21.95 -25.74
CA GLY A 478 -18.10 23.02 -26.37
C GLY A 478 -16.83 22.59 -27.13
N THR A 479 -16.29 23.52 -27.90
CA THR A 479 -15.05 23.35 -28.69
C THR A 479 -13.86 24.12 -28.12
N GLN A 480 -14.12 25.15 -27.33
CA GLN A 480 -13.09 25.96 -26.69
C GLN A 480 -12.63 25.35 -25.37
N THR A 481 -11.31 25.38 -25.14
CA THR A 481 -10.72 24.97 -23.87
C THR A 481 -11.06 25.98 -22.79
N GLN A 482 -11.62 25.51 -21.68
CA GLN A 482 -11.89 26.34 -20.51
C GLN A 482 -11.22 25.73 -19.28
N ASN A 483 -10.50 26.55 -18.50
CA ASN A 483 -9.92 26.12 -17.24
C ASN A 483 -10.66 26.81 -16.10
N VAL A 484 -11.33 26.02 -15.26
CA VAL A 484 -12.14 26.52 -14.16
C VAL A 484 -11.47 26.14 -12.85
N PRO A 485 -11.02 27.11 -12.03
CA PRO A 485 -10.45 26.83 -10.72
C PRO A 485 -11.52 26.28 -9.77
N ILE A 486 -11.10 25.41 -8.85
CA ILE A 486 -11.94 24.92 -7.76
C ILE A 486 -11.65 25.80 -6.54
N LYS A 487 -12.70 26.38 -5.94
CA LYS A 487 -12.61 27.27 -4.78
C LYS A 487 -11.92 26.60 -3.59
N ASN A 488 -12.30 25.35 -3.32
CA ASN A 488 -11.73 24.51 -2.26
C ASN A 488 -11.08 23.27 -2.86
N PRO A 489 -9.76 23.26 -3.11
CA PRO A 489 -9.09 22.13 -3.72
C PRO A 489 -9.32 20.82 -2.95
N VAL A 490 -9.67 19.76 -3.68
CA VAL A 490 -10.03 18.47 -3.11
C VAL A 490 -8.82 17.56 -3.01
N ASN A 491 -8.57 16.94 -1.86
CA ASN A 491 -7.47 15.97 -1.71
C ASN A 491 -7.69 14.78 -2.65
N VAL A 492 -6.62 14.31 -3.29
CA VAL A 492 -6.65 13.08 -4.10
C VAL A 492 -5.50 12.16 -3.72
N TYR A 493 -5.85 10.92 -3.39
CA TYR A 493 -4.92 9.88 -2.98
C TYR A 493 -4.92 8.80 -4.05
N ILE A 494 -3.81 8.68 -4.78
CA ILE A 494 -3.62 7.58 -5.73
C ILE A 494 -2.92 6.47 -4.98
N SER A 495 -3.67 5.40 -4.69
CA SER A 495 -3.26 4.27 -3.85
C SER A 495 -3.21 2.98 -4.65
N TYR A 496 -2.59 1.95 -4.07
CA TYR A 496 -2.53 0.60 -4.62
C TYR A 496 -2.92 -0.37 -3.51
N PHE A 497 -4.22 -0.61 -3.29
CA PHE A 497 -4.69 -1.55 -2.29
C PHE A 497 -5.16 -2.85 -2.96
N THR A 498 -4.46 -3.95 -2.71
CA THR A 498 -4.86 -5.28 -3.18
C THR A 498 -5.86 -5.96 -2.26
N VAL A 499 -6.05 -5.43 -1.05
CA VAL A 499 -7.20 -5.72 -0.17
C VAL A 499 -7.84 -4.41 0.27
N TRP A 500 -9.12 -4.24 0.01
CA TRP A 500 -9.85 -3.00 0.33
C TRP A 500 -11.34 -3.27 0.52
N LYS A 501 -12.07 -2.31 1.09
CA LYS A 501 -13.51 -2.43 1.28
C LYS A 501 -14.28 -2.07 0.00
N GLY A 502 -15.11 -3.00 -0.49
CA GLY A 502 -16.06 -2.75 -1.58
C GLY A 502 -17.28 -1.93 -1.13
N SER A 503 -18.14 -1.56 -2.08
CA SER A 503 -19.38 -0.81 -1.82
C SER A 503 -20.40 -1.60 -0.98
N ASP A 504 -20.36 -2.93 -1.03
CA ASP A 504 -21.17 -3.83 -0.19
C ASP A 504 -20.56 -4.07 1.20
N SER A 505 -19.58 -3.25 1.59
CA SER A 505 -18.84 -3.35 2.86
C SER A 505 -18.05 -4.66 3.07
N LYS A 506 -17.96 -5.50 2.04
CA LYS A 506 -17.11 -6.70 2.05
C LYS A 506 -15.71 -6.38 1.55
N LEU A 507 -14.70 -7.08 2.09
CA LEU A 507 -13.35 -6.97 1.57
C LEU A 507 -13.26 -7.59 0.16
N ARG A 508 -12.59 -6.87 -0.73
CA ARG A 508 -12.22 -7.31 -2.06
C ARG A 508 -10.74 -7.61 -2.09
N PHE A 509 -10.37 -8.60 -2.89
CA PHE A 509 -8.99 -8.97 -3.13
C PHE A 509 -8.69 -8.87 -4.61
N SER A 510 -7.53 -8.31 -4.96
CA SER A 510 -7.05 -8.29 -6.35
C SER A 510 -5.68 -8.95 -6.50
N GLN A 511 -5.35 -9.22 -7.77
CA GLN A 511 -4.01 -9.66 -8.15
C GLN A 511 -3.02 -8.50 -7.99
N ASP A 512 -1.80 -8.80 -7.57
CA ASP A 512 -0.70 -7.84 -7.53
C ASP A 512 -0.13 -7.52 -8.93
N LEU A 513 -0.93 -6.82 -9.73
CA LEU A 513 -0.65 -6.47 -11.13
C LEU A 513 0.72 -5.79 -11.35
N TYR A 514 1.15 -4.95 -10.41
CA TYR A 514 2.39 -4.19 -10.48
C TYR A 514 3.54 -4.79 -9.66
N GLY A 515 3.33 -5.93 -8.97
CA GLY A 515 4.36 -6.56 -8.15
C GLY A 515 4.72 -5.76 -6.88
N GLN A 516 3.83 -4.88 -6.41
CA GLN A 516 4.11 -4.03 -5.25
C GLN A 516 3.89 -4.78 -3.94
N ASP A 517 2.95 -5.72 -3.85
CA ASP A 517 2.75 -6.52 -2.64
C ASP A 517 4.00 -7.32 -2.34
N LYS A 518 4.55 -8.00 -3.36
CA LYS A 518 5.77 -8.77 -3.21
C LYS A 518 6.94 -7.91 -2.71
N ALA A 519 7.14 -6.73 -3.32
CA ALA A 519 8.23 -5.84 -2.93
C ALA A 519 8.11 -5.34 -1.49
N ILE A 520 6.88 -5.02 -1.05
CA ILE A 520 6.61 -4.59 0.33
C ILE A 520 6.82 -5.74 1.31
N TRP A 521 6.29 -6.92 0.97
CA TRP A 521 6.47 -8.12 1.79
C TRP A 521 7.96 -8.48 1.95
N ASP A 522 8.73 -8.49 0.87
CA ASP A 522 10.18 -8.74 0.92
C ASP A 522 10.89 -7.70 1.81
N ALA A 523 10.49 -6.42 1.75
CA ALA A 523 11.03 -5.38 2.61
C ALA A 523 10.71 -5.61 4.09
N LEU A 524 9.46 -5.97 4.42
CA LEU A 524 9.06 -6.35 5.79
C LEU A 524 9.89 -7.54 6.31
N GLN A 525 10.08 -8.58 5.49
CA GLN A 525 10.85 -9.76 5.88
C GLN A 525 12.35 -9.48 6.03
N SER A 526 12.90 -8.55 5.24
CA SER A 526 14.30 -8.14 5.36
C SER A 526 14.59 -7.38 6.66
N ARG A 527 13.59 -6.64 7.16
CA ARG A 527 13.68 -5.86 8.40
C ARG A 527 13.92 -6.76 9.61
N LYS A 528 13.21 -7.89 9.69
CA LYS A 528 13.39 -8.93 10.72
C LYS A 528 14.84 -9.40 10.85
N LYS A 529 15.60 -9.44 9.75
CA LYS A 529 17.01 -9.87 9.75
C LYS A 529 17.98 -8.79 10.22
N ASN A 530 17.54 -7.52 10.23
CA ASN A 530 18.37 -6.35 10.50
C ASN A 530 18.07 -5.71 11.87
N ARG A 531 17.04 -6.16 12.59
CA ARG A 531 16.83 -5.86 14.01
C ARG A 531 17.64 -6.84 14.87
N ILE A 532 18.01 -6.37 16.07
CA ILE A 532 19.13 -6.83 16.93
C ILE A 532 19.24 -8.34 17.11
#